data_AF-A0A963MML1-F1
#
_entry.id   AF-A0A963MML1-F1
#
_cell.length_a   1.000
_cell.length_b   1.000
_cell.length_c   1.000
_cell.angle_alpha   90.00
_cell.angle_beta   90.00
_cell.angle_gamma   90.00
#
_symmetry.space_group_name_H-M   'P 1'
#
loop_
_entity.id
_entity.type
_entity.pdbx_description
1 polymer ?
#
loop_
_entity_poly.entity_id
_entity_poly.type
_entity_poly.pdbx_seq_one_letter_code
_entity_poly.pdbx_strand_id
1 'polypeptide(L)' 'RRTERQLIEEYIQLLDQILARLNPVNHAAAVALASVPDEIRGFGHVKEKNLAAARELQAARLKAFNEAQQERQVA' A
#
# COMPACT_ATOMS: atom_id res chain seq x y z
N ARG A 1 15.69 -1.15 15.85
CA ARG A 1 15.79 -1.61 14.45
C ARG A 1 15.39 -0.43 13.54
N ARG A 2 16.28 0.03 12.64
CA ARG A 2 16.06 1.26 11.83
C ARG A 2 15.03 1.05 10.71
N THR A 3 15.15 -0.06 9.99
CA THR A 3 14.25 -0.43 8.89
C THR A 3 12.79 -0.54 9.31
N GLU A 4 12.52 -1.10 10.49
CA GLU A 4 11.14 -1.22 11.00
C GLU A 4 10.50 0.14 11.28
N ARG A 5 11.27 1.10 11.81
CA ARG A 5 10.77 2.47 12.03
C ARG A 5 10.47 3.16 10.70
N GLN A 6 11.35 3.00 9.73
CA GLN A 6 11.14 3.52 8.38
C GLN A 6 9.88 2.94 7.73
N LEU A 7 9.64 1.62 7.87
CA LEU A 7 8.43 0.99 7.33
C LEU A 7 7.14 1.52 7.97
N ILE A 8 7.18 1.85 9.27
CA ILE A 8 6.04 2.48 9.96
C ILE A 8 5.78 3.88 9.39
N GLU A 9 6.82 4.70 9.22
CA GLU A 9 6.71 6.05 8.66
C GLU A 9 6.19 6.02 7.21
N GLU A 10 6.74 5.12 6.37
CA GLU A 10 6.28 4.90 4.99
C GLU A 10 4.80 4.49 4.95
N TYR A 11 4.36 3.62 5.86
CA TYR A 11 2.97 3.18 5.93
C TYR A 11 2.02 4.31 6.36
N ILE A 12 2.40 5.11 7.35
CA ILE A 12 1.60 6.27 7.77
C ILE A 12 1.45 7.27 6.62
N GLN A 13 2.54 7.59 5.93
CA GLN A 13 2.50 8.48 4.76
C GLN A 13 1.63 7.93 3.63
N LEU A 14 1.61 6.60 3.44
CA LEU A 14 0.74 5.96 2.47
C LEU A 14 -0.74 6.09 2.87
N LEU A 15 -1.06 5.89 4.16
CA LEU A 15 -2.42 6.08 4.67
C LEU A 15 -2.91 7.51 4.48
N ASP A 16 -2.07 8.51 4.76
CA ASP A 16 -2.43 9.92 4.55
C ASP A 16 -2.76 10.20 3.07
N GLN A 17 -1.99 9.63 2.13
CA GLN A 17 -2.25 9.74 0.69
C GLN A 17 -3.56 9.06 0.28
N ILE A 18 -3.86 7.90 0.84
CA ILE A 18 -5.11 7.18 0.59
C ILE A 18 -6.30 8.01 1.10
N LEU A 19 -6.23 8.47 2.35
CA LEU A 19 -7.31 9.22 3.00
C LEU A 19 -7.65 10.52 2.27
N ALA A 20 -6.63 11.23 1.75
CA ALA A 20 -6.83 12.46 0.99
C ALA A 20 -7.64 12.28 -0.30
N ARG A 21 -7.72 11.05 -0.84
CA ARG A 21 -8.36 10.73 -2.13
C ARG A 21 -9.44 9.65 -2.01
N LEU A 22 -9.75 9.20 -0.79
CA LEU A 22 -10.68 8.11 -0.55
C LEU A 22 -12.10 8.51 -0.95
N ASN A 23 -12.78 7.64 -1.68
CA ASN A 23 -14.16 7.78 -2.10
C ASN A 23 -14.81 6.40 -2.33
N PRO A 24 -16.12 6.32 -2.61
CA PRO A 24 -16.79 5.03 -2.78
C PRO A 24 -16.27 4.20 -3.97
N VAL A 25 -15.79 4.84 -5.05
CA VAL A 25 -15.32 4.17 -6.27
C VAL A 25 -13.98 3.48 -6.04
N ASN A 26 -13.04 4.13 -5.35
CA ASN A 26 -11.72 3.57 -5.07
C ASN A 26 -11.62 2.86 -3.71
N HIS A 27 -12.69 2.75 -2.94
CA HIS A 27 -12.65 2.19 -1.58
C HIS A 27 -12.04 0.78 -1.57
N ALA A 28 -12.44 -0.10 -2.50
CA ALA A 28 -11.88 -1.45 -2.58
C ALA A 28 -10.37 -1.44 -2.88
N ALA A 29 -9.92 -0.59 -3.81
CA ALA A 29 -8.51 -0.45 -4.14
C ALA A 29 -7.70 0.17 -2.98
N ALA A 30 -8.29 1.10 -2.24
CA ALA A 30 -7.71 1.71 -1.05
C ALA A 30 -7.45 0.68 0.06
N VAL A 31 -8.46 -0.13 0.37
CA VAL A 31 -8.35 -1.21 1.37
C VAL A 31 -7.30 -2.23 0.95
N ALA A 32 -7.28 -2.62 -0.32
CA ALA A 32 -6.25 -3.51 -0.84
C ALA A 32 -4.85 -2.90 -0.66
N LEU A 33 -4.64 -1.64 -1.02
CA LEU A 33 -3.34 -0.97 -0.86
C LEU A 33 -2.92 -0.89 0.63
N ALA A 34 -3.86 -0.59 1.53
CA ALA A 34 -3.58 -0.51 2.97
C ALA A 34 -3.23 -1.87 3.60
N SER A 35 -3.65 -3.00 3.03
CA SER A 35 -3.36 -4.34 3.59
C SER A 35 -1.98 -4.90 3.24
N VAL A 36 -1.18 -4.19 2.44
CA VAL A 36 0.17 -4.66 2.04
C VAL A 36 1.09 -5.03 3.21
N PRO A 37 1.13 -4.29 4.34
CA PRO A 37 1.99 -4.65 5.47
C PRO A 37 1.70 -6.04 6.05
N ASP A 38 0.48 -6.56 5.87
CA ASP A 38 0.09 -7.89 6.35
C ASP A 38 0.87 -9.00 5.64
N GLU A 39 1.46 -8.75 4.47
CA GLU A 39 2.31 -9.70 3.74
C GLU A 39 3.74 -9.77 4.32
N ILE A 40 4.16 -8.76 5.10
CA ILE A 40 5.51 -8.69 5.67
C ILE A 40 5.57 -9.48 6.98
N ARG A 41 5.53 -10.80 6.88
CA ARG A 41 5.58 -11.74 8.04
C ARG A 41 6.91 -12.49 8.12
N GLY A 42 7.17 -13.10 9.29
CA GLY A 42 8.33 -13.95 9.53
C GLY A 42 9.56 -13.20 10.05
N PHE A 43 10.70 -13.90 10.08
CA PHE A 43 11.95 -13.43 10.67
C PHE A 43 13.14 -13.64 9.73
N GLY A 44 14.21 -12.85 9.91
CA GLY A 44 15.44 -12.94 9.13
C GLY A 44 15.20 -12.87 7.62
N HIS A 45 15.80 -13.79 6.87
CA HIS A 45 15.70 -13.88 5.41
C HIS A 45 14.26 -14.04 4.89
N VAL A 46 13.36 -14.68 5.65
CA VAL A 46 11.95 -14.81 5.26
C VAL A 46 11.28 -13.44 5.26
N LYS A 47 11.56 -12.61 6.27
CA LYS A 47 11.05 -11.24 6.34
C LYS A 47 11.58 -10.38 5.20
N GLU A 48 12.86 -10.54 4.84
CA GLU A 48 13.49 -9.80 3.74
C GLU A 48 12.86 -10.16 2.38
N LYS A 49 12.66 -11.46 2.12
CA LYS A 49 11.96 -11.94 0.92
C LYS A 49 10.52 -11.42 0.86
N ASN A 50 9.79 -11.50 1.98
CA ASN A 50 8.42 -11.01 2.06
C ASN A 50 8.34 -9.49 1.90
N LEU A 51 9.33 -8.75 2.42
CA LEU A 51 9.43 -7.31 2.21
C LEU A 51 9.62 -6.96 0.72
N ALA A 52 10.45 -7.70 0.00
CA ALA A 52 10.62 -7.51 -1.44
C ALA A 52 9.31 -7.77 -2.20
N ALA A 53 8.63 -8.88 -1.92
CA ALA A 53 7.33 -9.20 -2.52
C ALA A 53 6.25 -8.17 -2.16
N ALA A 54 6.22 -7.69 -0.91
CA ALA A 54 5.29 -6.66 -0.47
C ALA A 54 5.48 -5.34 -1.22
N ARG A 55 6.74 -4.97 -1.55
CA ARG A 55 7.02 -3.76 -2.36
C ARG A 55 6.46 -3.86 -3.78
N GLU A 56 6.59 -5.03 -4.41
CA GLU A 56 6.00 -5.28 -5.73
C GLU A 56 4.47 -5.21 -5.68
N LEU A 57 3.88 -5.84 -4.65
CA LEU A 57 2.44 -5.80 -4.43
C LEU A 57 1.93 -4.38 -4.15
N GLN A 58 2.68 -3.58 -3.38
CA GLN A 58 2.35 -2.18 -3.12
C GLN A 58 2.30 -1.37 -4.41
N ALA A 59 3.30 -1.51 -5.27
CA ALA A 59 3.34 -0.81 -6.54
C ALA A 59 2.15 -1.17 -7.45
N ALA A 60 1.81 -2.46 -7.53
CA ALA A 60 0.65 -2.92 -8.29
C ALA A 60 -0.67 -2.37 -7.74
N ARG A 61 -0.86 -2.40 -6.41
CA ARG A 61 -2.09 -1.89 -5.77
C ARG A 61 -2.19 -0.37 -5.82
N LEU A 62 -1.07 0.35 -5.75
CA LEU A 62 -1.03 1.81 -5.91
C LEU A 62 -1.44 2.21 -7.33
N LYS A 63 -0.99 1.45 -8.34
CA LYS A 63 -1.43 1.65 -9.73
C LYS A 63 -2.95 1.48 -9.86
N ALA A 64 -3.50 0.37 -9.35
CA ALA A 64 -4.95 0.12 -9.38
C ALA A 64 -5.75 1.20 -8.63
N PHE A 65 -5.26 1.69 -7.49
CA PHE A 65 -5.87 2.80 -6.77
C PHE A 65 -5.91 4.08 -7.60
N ASN A 66 -4.83 4.39 -8.32
CA ASN A 66 -4.76 5.57 -9.18
C ASN A 66 -5.65 5.45 -10.42
N GLU A 67 -5.75 4.26 -11.02
CA GLU A 67 -6.65 3.99 -12.16
C GLU A 67 -8.12 4.17 -11.76
N ALA A 68 -8.54 3.60 -10.62
CA ALA A 68 -9.88 3.79 -10.08
C ALA A 68 -10.19 5.27 -9.73
N GLN A 69 -9.17 6.10 -9.48
CA GLN A 69 -9.33 7.55 -9.33
C GLN A 69 -9.52 8.30 -10.65
N GLN A 70 -8.84 7.86 -11.70
CA GLN A 70 -8.93 8.49 -13.01
C GLN A 70 -10.31 8.25 -13.64
N GLU A 71 -10.89 7.06 -13.47
CA GLU A 71 -12.25 6.74 -13.94
C GLU A 71 -13.30 7.74 -13.43
N ARG A 72 -13.15 8.23 -12.20
CA ARG A 72 -14.01 9.29 -11.64
C ARG A 72 -13.77 10.66 -12.28
N GLN A 73 -12.54 11.01 -12.63
CA GLN A 73 -12.24 12.33 -13.21
C GLN A 73 -12.74 12.45 -14.66
N VAL A 74 -12.90 11.32 -15.33
CA VAL A 74 -13.34 11.24 -16.73
C VAL A 74 -14.88 11.13 -16.85
N ALA A 75 -15.56 10.67 -15.78
CA ALA A 75 -17.02 10.55 -15.70
C ALA A 75 -17.69 11.81 -15.14
#